data_AF-A0A442UQD4-F1
#
_entry.id   AF-A0A442UQD4-F1
#
_cell.length_a   1.000
_cell.length_b   1.000
_cell.length_c   1.000
_cell.angle_alpha   90.00
_cell.angle_beta   90.00
_cell.angle_gamma   90.00
#
_symmetry.space_group_name_H-M   'P 1'
#
loop_
_entity.id
_entity.type
_entity.pdbx_description
1 polymer ?
#
loop_
_entity_poly.entity_id
_entity_poly.type
_entity_poly.pdbx_seq_one_letter_code
_entity_poly.pdbx_strand_id
1 'polypeptide(L)'
;MTVEVHAADVAKFANGRKVVAVTRPGTMKVASKTGPATVDQPFNVGDVMLVDAGGRAIVTPLSFAGATEIARRVIESDPRLTTDSQSLRALATAVIGFAAHVVAPEPVSEAAAEPAKEEESA
;
A
#
# COMPACT_ATOMS: atom_id res chain seq x y z
N MET A 1 -0.15 -23.47 -9.17
CA MET A 1 0.41 -22.40 -10.02
C MET A 1 0.75 -21.21 -9.15
N THR A 2 1.98 -20.72 -9.20
CA THR A 2 2.41 -19.48 -8.54
C THR A 2 2.19 -18.32 -9.50
N VAL A 3 1.45 -17.29 -9.08
CA VAL A 3 1.22 -16.07 -9.85
C VAL A 3 2.31 -15.07 -9.48
N GLU A 4 3.05 -14.59 -10.46
CA GLU A 4 4.04 -13.52 -10.27
C GLU A 4 3.33 -12.16 -10.38
N VAL A 5 3.53 -11.31 -9.37
CA VAL A 5 2.98 -9.94 -9.37
C VAL A 5 4.14 -8.97 -9.44
N HIS A 6 4.14 -8.12 -10.46
CA HIS A 6 5.11 -7.04 -10.59
C HIS A 6 4.68 -5.87 -9.72
N ALA A 7 5.55 -5.45 -8.81
CA ALA A 7 5.28 -4.39 -7.86
C ALA A 7 6.54 -3.58 -7.53
N ALA A 8 6.34 -2.35 -7.06
CA ALA A 8 7.38 -1.46 -6.57
C ALA A 8 7.29 -1.32 -5.04
N ASP A 9 8.45 -1.28 -4.38
CA ASP A 9 8.52 -1.11 -2.92
C ASP A 9 7.96 0.26 -2.51
N VAL A 10 6.98 0.27 -1.59
CA VAL A 10 6.42 1.49 -0.99
C VAL A 10 7.05 1.76 0.37
N ALA A 11 7.09 0.74 1.23
CA ALA A 11 7.68 0.84 2.56
C ALA A 11 8.33 -0.48 2.97
N LYS A 12 9.46 -0.41 3.68
CA LYS A 12 10.20 -1.57 4.19
C LYS A 12 10.23 -1.53 5.71
N PHE A 13 10.01 -2.67 6.34
CA PHE A 13 10.00 -2.80 7.80
C PHE A 13 11.21 -3.59 8.30
N ALA A 14 11.59 -3.36 9.56
CA ALA A 14 12.76 -4.00 10.17
C ALA A 14 12.68 -5.55 10.21
N ASN A 15 11.48 -6.12 10.20
CA ASN A 15 11.27 -7.57 10.13
C ASN A 15 11.36 -8.14 8.69
N GLY A 16 11.82 -7.34 7.73
CA GLY A 16 11.98 -7.72 6.33
C GLY A 16 10.69 -7.70 5.49
N ARG A 17 9.53 -7.43 6.11
CA ARG A 17 8.27 -7.25 5.37
C ARG A 17 8.27 -5.94 4.59
N LYS A 18 7.45 -5.87 3.55
CA LYS A 18 7.30 -4.67 2.74
C LYS A 18 5.86 -4.46 2.29
N VAL A 19 5.43 -3.21 2.29
CA VAL A 19 4.26 -2.79 1.51
C VAL A 19 4.76 -2.45 0.11
N VAL A 20 4.09 -2.97 -0.91
CA VAL A 20 4.45 -2.74 -2.31
C VAL A 20 3.19 -2.37 -3.11
N ALA A 21 3.38 -1.63 -4.20
CA ALA A 21 2.30 -1.21 -5.10
C ALA A 21 2.44 -1.92 -6.45
N VAL A 22 1.36 -2.48 -6.96
CA VAL A 22 1.32 -3.20 -8.23
C VAL A 22 1.66 -2.27 -9.39
N THR A 23 2.56 -2.71 -10.27
CA THR A 23 3.02 -1.95 -11.45
C THR A 23 2.51 -2.51 -12.77
N ARG A 24 1.96 -3.73 -12.76
CA ARG A 24 1.35 -4.37 -13.95
C ARG A 24 0.06 -5.08 -13.56
N PRO A 25 -1.05 -4.89 -14.31
CA PRO A 25 -2.30 -5.57 -14.02
C PRO A 25 -2.19 -7.06 -14.32
N GLY A 26 -3.07 -7.85 -13.70
CA GLY A 26 -3.11 -9.29 -13.88
C GLY A 26 -4.27 -9.94 -13.13
N THR A 27 -4.23 -11.27 -13.02
CA THR A 27 -5.26 -12.06 -12.36
C THR A 27 -4.63 -13.10 -11.46
N MET A 28 -5.23 -13.33 -10.29
CA MET A 28 -4.83 -14.41 -9.40
C MET A 28 -6.00 -15.27 -8.94
N LYS A 29 -5.71 -16.54 -8.65
CA LYS A 29 -6.68 -17.45 -8.03
C LYS A 29 -6.68 -17.22 -6.52
N VAL A 30 -7.82 -16.81 -5.98
CA VAL A 30 -8.03 -16.71 -4.52
C VAL A 30 -9.05 -17.74 -4.07
N ALA A 31 -8.89 -18.20 -2.82
CA ALA A 31 -9.85 -19.13 -2.23
C ALA A 31 -11.22 -18.45 -2.09
N SER A 32 -12.27 -19.10 -2.60
CA SER A 32 -13.62 -18.59 -2.41
C SER A 32 -14.16 -18.99 -1.04
N LYS A 33 -14.88 -18.06 -0.38
CA LYS A 33 -15.70 -18.38 0.80
C LYS A 33 -17.09 -18.91 0.40
N THR A 34 -17.52 -18.68 -0.84
CA THR A 34 -18.85 -19.05 -1.36
C THR A 34 -18.75 -19.41 -2.85
N GLY A 35 -19.02 -20.65 -3.23
CA GLY A 35 -18.95 -21.11 -4.62
C GLY A 35 -17.68 -21.93 -4.95
N PRO A 36 -17.18 -21.92 -6.19
CA PRO A 36 -16.05 -22.73 -6.62
C PRO A 36 -14.82 -22.56 -5.71
N ALA A 37 -14.04 -23.62 -5.50
CA ALA A 37 -12.91 -23.62 -4.55
C ALA A 37 -11.94 -22.44 -4.72
N THR A 38 -11.77 -21.96 -5.95
CA THR A 38 -11.01 -20.75 -6.27
C THR A 38 -11.76 -19.88 -7.26
N VAL A 39 -11.67 -18.57 -7.09
CA VAL A 39 -12.16 -17.57 -8.05
C VAL A 39 -11.00 -16.76 -8.62
N ASP A 40 -11.14 -16.34 -9.88
CA ASP A 40 -10.22 -15.40 -10.50
C ASP A 40 -10.48 -14.00 -9.97
N GLN A 41 -9.49 -13.44 -9.29
CA GLN A 41 -9.51 -12.07 -8.80
C GLN A 41 -8.54 -11.23 -9.65
N PRO A 42 -9.04 -10.23 -10.40
CA PRO A 42 -8.19 -9.29 -11.10
C PRO A 42 -7.52 -8.35 -10.09
N PHE A 43 -6.33 -7.87 -10.46
CA PHE A 43 -5.62 -6.81 -9.76
C PHE A 43 -5.08 -5.80 -10.77
N ASN A 44 -5.01 -4.54 -10.36
CA ASN A 44 -4.70 -3.41 -11.22
C ASN A 44 -3.44 -2.68 -10.75
N VAL A 45 -2.89 -1.85 -11.64
CA VAL A 45 -1.82 -0.92 -11.29
C VAL A 45 -2.30 0.00 -10.17
N GLY A 46 -1.48 0.19 -9.14
CA GLY A 46 -1.81 1.00 -7.97
C GLY A 46 -2.51 0.23 -6.84
N ASP A 47 -2.92 -1.02 -7.05
CA ASP A 47 -3.33 -1.88 -5.94
C ASP A 47 -2.14 -2.13 -5.01
N VAL A 48 -2.40 -2.19 -3.70
CA VAL A 48 -1.35 -2.32 -2.68
C VAL A 48 -1.36 -3.69 -2.04
N MET A 49 -0.21 -4.18 -1.65
CA MET A 49 -0.06 -5.51 -1.05
C MET A 49 1.05 -5.53 0.00
N LEU A 50 0.99 -6.52 0.89
CA LEU A 50 2.00 -6.77 1.90
C LEU A 50 2.72 -8.08 1.58
N VAL A 51 4.04 -8.03 1.48
CA VAL A 51 4.89 -9.19 1.24
C VAL A 51 5.80 -9.48 2.43
N ASP A 52 6.13 -10.74 2.64
CA ASP A 52 7.15 -11.17 3.60
C ASP A 52 8.58 -10.97 3.07
N ALA A 53 9.57 -11.29 3.91
CA ALA A 53 10.99 -11.18 3.55
C ALA A 53 11.40 -12.11 2.39
N GLY A 54 10.63 -13.17 2.13
CA GLY A 54 10.82 -14.10 1.02
C GLY A 54 10.02 -13.72 -0.23
N GLY A 55 9.38 -12.55 -0.27
CA GLY A 55 8.57 -12.10 -1.40
C GLY A 55 7.21 -12.77 -1.52
N ARG A 56 6.74 -13.48 -0.48
CA ARG A 56 5.41 -14.11 -0.49
C ARG A 56 4.35 -13.11 -0.04
N ALA A 57 3.23 -13.09 -0.76
CA ALA A 57 2.09 -12.26 -0.38
C ALA A 57 1.51 -12.72 0.97
N ILE A 58 1.49 -11.81 1.94
CA ILE A 58 0.74 -11.93 3.19
C ILE A 58 -0.67 -11.36 2.98
N VAL A 59 -0.74 -10.20 2.31
CA VAL A 59 -1.98 -9.57 1.87
C VAL A 59 -1.95 -9.52 0.35
N THR A 60 -2.94 -10.12 -0.31
CA THR A 60 -3.13 -10.07 -1.76
C THR A 60 -3.38 -8.64 -2.24
N PRO A 61 -3.23 -8.31 -3.53
CA PRO A 61 -3.53 -6.98 -4.06
C PRO A 61 -4.88 -6.47 -3.54
N LEU A 62 -4.83 -5.32 -2.88
CA LEU A 62 -5.96 -4.63 -2.29
C LEU A 62 -6.16 -3.35 -3.07
N SER A 63 -7.33 -3.23 -3.70
CA SER A 63 -7.73 -2.01 -4.38
C SER A 63 -8.16 -0.93 -3.39
N PHE A 64 -8.12 0.33 -3.82
CA PHE A 64 -8.57 1.45 -2.99
C PHE A 64 -10.04 1.31 -2.56
N ALA A 65 -10.90 0.81 -3.47
CA ALA A 65 -12.30 0.53 -3.17
C ALA A 65 -12.44 -0.56 -2.09
N GLY A 66 -11.67 -1.67 -2.20
CA GLY A 66 -11.66 -2.72 -1.19
C GLY A 66 -11.14 -2.24 0.16
N ALA A 67 -10.10 -1.40 0.16
CA ALA A 67 -9.57 -0.77 1.36
C ALA A 67 -10.58 0.16 2.03
N THR A 68 -11.32 0.94 1.23
CA THR A 68 -12.37 1.86 1.71
C THR A 68 -13.50 1.09 2.39
N GLU A 69 -13.90 -0.06 1.83
CA GLU A 69 -14.93 -0.91 2.42
C GLU A 69 -14.48 -1.53 3.76
N ILE A 70 -13.21 -1.94 3.86
CA ILE A 70 -12.62 -2.39 5.14
C ILE A 70 -12.65 -1.25 6.16
N ALA A 71 -12.17 -0.07 5.77
CA ALA A 71 -12.13 1.11 6.65
C ALA A 71 -13.53 1.51 7.13
N ARG A 72 -14.52 1.54 6.23
CA ARG A 72 -15.93 1.83 6.55
C ARG A 72 -16.46 0.88 7.62
N ARG A 73 -16.29 -0.43 7.44
CA ARG A 73 -16.78 -1.42 8.41
C ARG A 73 -16.05 -1.37 9.75
N VAL A 74 -14.77 -0.97 9.76
CA VAL A 74 -14.04 -0.70 11.01
C VAL A 74 -14.60 0.53 11.72
N ILE A 75 -14.88 1.62 11.00
CA ILE A 75 -15.51 2.85 11.54
C ILE A 75 -16.90 2.52 12.12
N GLU A 76 -17.67 1.69 11.42
CA GLU A 76 -18.98 1.20 11.86
C GLU A 76 -18.90 0.15 13.00
N SER A 77 -17.69 -0.10 13.53
CA SER A 77 -17.44 -0.98 14.67
C SER A 77 -17.85 -2.45 14.44
N ASP A 78 -17.66 -2.97 13.23
CA ASP A 78 -17.85 -4.40 12.96
C ASP A 78 -16.85 -5.25 13.79
N PRO A 79 -17.33 -6.04 14.77
CA PRO A 79 -16.46 -6.76 15.71
C PRO A 79 -15.60 -7.83 15.04
N ARG A 80 -15.98 -8.30 13.84
CA ARG A 80 -15.21 -9.30 13.11
C ARG A 80 -13.97 -8.72 12.45
N LEU A 81 -13.99 -7.45 12.07
CA LEU A 81 -12.87 -6.79 11.40
C LEU A 81 -11.85 -6.20 12.38
N THR A 82 -12.29 -5.81 13.58
CA THR A 82 -11.42 -5.24 14.61
C THR A 82 -10.57 -6.29 15.33
N THR A 83 -10.98 -7.56 15.28
CA THR A 83 -10.28 -8.68 15.94
C THR A 83 -9.60 -9.63 14.95
N ASP A 84 -9.99 -9.62 13.69
CA ASP A 84 -9.37 -10.45 12.67
C ASP A 84 -7.99 -9.91 12.25
N SER A 85 -6.96 -10.71 12.50
CA SER A 85 -5.58 -10.34 12.19
C SER A 85 -5.34 -10.08 10.70
N GLN A 86 -6.08 -10.74 9.80
CA GLN A 86 -5.93 -10.51 8.36
C GLN A 86 -6.53 -9.16 7.96
N SER A 87 -7.71 -8.84 8.49
CA SER A 87 -8.38 -7.55 8.30
C SER A 87 -7.53 -6.38 8.78
N LEU A 88 -6.92 -6.49 9.97
CA LEU A 88 -6.02 -5.47 10.51
C LEU A 88 -4.76 -5.28 9.65
N ARG A 89 -4.19 -6.38 9.12
CA ARG A 89 -3.04 -6.29 8.20
C ARG A 89 -3.43 -5.66 6.88
N ALA A 90 -4.60 -6.00 6.33
CA ALA A 90 -5.12 -5.39 5.11
C ALA A 90 -5.33 -3.88 5.29
N LEU A 91 -5.91 -3.46 6.42
CA LEU A 91 -6.06 -2.05 6.75
C LEU A 91 -4.71 -1.33 6.90
N ALA A 92 -3.76 -1.89 7.65
CA ALA A 92 -2.42 -1.31 7.79
C ALA A 92 -1.70 -1.18 6.44
N THR A 93 -1.85 -2.19 5.57
CA THR A 93 -1.32 -2.18 4.20
C THR A 93 -1.95 -1.06 3.39
N ALA A 94 -3.27 -0.87 3.48
CA ALA A 94 -3.97 0.21 2.80
C ALA A 94 -3.51 1.59 3.26
N VAL A 95 -3.43 1.81 4.59
CA VAL A 95 -3.00 3.10 5.16
C VAL A 95 -1.60 3.46 4.65
N ILE A 96 -0.64 2.54 4.72
CA ILE A 96 0.74 2.80 4.31
C ILE A 96 0.84 2.92 2.78
N GLY A 97 0.20 2.01 2.06
CA GLY A 97 0.27 1.91 0.61
C GLY A 97 -0.33 3.13 -0.08
N PHE A 98 -1.54 3.53 0.32
CA PHE A 98 -2.24 4.66 -0.30
C PHE A 98 -1.79 6.01 0.26
N ALA A 99 -1.34 6.12 1.52
CA ALA A 99 -0.75 7.36 2.01
C ALA A 99 0.50 7.74 1.18
N ALA A 100 1.32 6.76 0.80
CA ALA A 100 2.49 7.01 -0.05
C ALA A 100 2.15 7.52 -1.46
N HIS A 101 0.91 7.34 -1.94
CA HIS A 101 0.46 7.92 -3.21
C HIS A 101 0.01 9.38 -3.06
N VAL A 102 -0.36 9.81 -1.85
CA VAL A 102 -0.81 11.19 -1.54
C VAL A 102 0.32 12.05 -0.96
N VAL A 103 1.27 11.44 -0.25
CA VAL A 103 2.46 12.11 0.30
C VAL A 103 3.50 12.25 -0.80
N ALA A 104 3.31 13.26 -1.65
CA ALA A 104 4.41 13.89 -2.38
C ALA A 104 5.50 14.32 -1.37
N PRO A 105 6.79 14.26 -1.73
CA PRO A 105 7.88 14.52 -0.80
C PRO A 105 7.72 15.88 -0.13
N GLU A 106 7.99 15.96 1.17
CA GLU A 106 8.11 17.25 1.85
C GLU A 106 9.08 18.13 1.04
N PRO A 107 8.72 19.39 0.74
CA PRO A 107 9.63 20.28 0.05
C PRO A 107 10.89 20.38 0.89
N VAL A 108 12.03 20.03 0.30
CA VAL A 108 13.34 20.38 0.88
C VAL A 108 13.27 21.89 1.10
N SER A 109 13.19 22.32 2.35
CA SER A 109 13.31 23.73 2.68
C SER A 109 14.74 24.11 2.31
N GLU A 110 14.88 24.81 1.19
CA GLU A 110 16.08 25.56 0.87
C GLU A 110 16.18 26.67 1.92
N ALA A 111 16.72 26.31 3.08
CA ALA A 111 16.96 27.23 4.17
C ALA A 111 18.05 28.20 3.72
N ALA A 112 17.59 29.37 3.25
CA ALA A 112 18.15 30.69 3.46
C ALA A 112 19.68 30.81 3.39
N ALA A 113 20.16 31.30 2.24
CA ALA A 113 21.33 32.16 2.20
C ALA A 113 21.04 33.36 1.29
N GLU A 114 20.28 34.32 1.80
CA GLU A 114 20.43 35.74 1.44
C GLU A 114 20.40 36.52 2.76
N PRO A 115 21.26 37.54 2.92
CA PRO A 115 20.98 38.79 2.21
C PRO A 115 22.19 39.52 1.63
N ALA A 116 21.85 40.39 0.69
CA ALA A 116 22.66 41.39 0.03
C ALA A 116 23.50 42.28 0.96
N LYS A 117 24.64 42.76 0.43
CA LYS A 117 25.18 44.08 0.75
C LYS A 117 25.49 44.83 -0.55
N GLU A 118 24.91 46.02 -0.64
CA GLU A 118 25.16 47.08 -1.61
C GLU A 118 26.58 47.67 -1.46
N GLU A 119 26.94 48.47 -2.47
CA GLU A 119 27.93 49.57 -2.51
C GLU A 119 29.38 49.31 -2.97
N GLU A 120 29.70 49.89 -4.15
CA GLU A 120 30.70 50.97 -4.35
C GLU A 120 31.79 50.75 -5.44
N SER A 121 31.71 51.61 -6.48
CA SER A 121 32.75 52.26 -7.31
C SER A 121 33.94 51.48 -7.91
N ALA A 122 34.04 51.47 -9.24
CA ALA A 122 35.18 51.97 -10.03
C ALA A 122 34.84 52.05 -11.53
#